data_AF-A0AA40UY72-F1
#
_entry.id   AF-A0AA40UY72-F1
#
_cell.length_a   1.000
_cell.length_b   1.000
_cell.length_c   1.000
_cell.angle_alpha   90.00
_cell.angle_beta   90.00
_cell.angle_gamma   90.00
#
_symmetry.space_group_name_H-M   'P 1'
#
loop_
_entity.id
_entity.type
_entity.pdbx_description
1 polymer ?
#
loop_
_entity_poly.entity_id
_entity_poly.type
_entity_poly.pdbx_seq_one_letter_code
_entity_poly.pdbx_strand_id
1 'polypeptide(L)'
;MHRHKLDNVLKLDAPARCDYFVRKIADFAAVWGLFDAGWATARQGGAIVIPFWPEAAFAAVCADAGWSACRPKPIALADFLSRWLPGMARDGRLCAVFPVPGQAGLPMQPLDLLERIAQEARQYE
;
A
#
# COMPACT_ATOMS: atom_id res chain seq x y z
N MET A 1 -5.06 -7.16 -15.62
CA MET A 1 -3.62 -6.82 -15.78
C MET A 1 -2.93 -7.94 -16.56
N HIS A 2 -2.11 -7.62 -17.56
CA HIS A 2 -1.30 -8.62 -18.28
C HIS A 2 -0.11 -9.07 -17.42
N ARG A 3 0.22 -10.36 -17.42
CA ARG A 3 1.29 -10.99 -16.60
C ARG A 3 2.63 -10.21 -16.68
N HIS A 4 3.04 -9.80 -17.88
CA HIS A 4 4.26 -9.03 -18.11
C HIS A 4 4.30 -7.67 -17.39
N LYS A 5 3.15 -6.98 -17.25
CA LYS A 5 3.10 -5.70 -16.54
C LYS A 5 3.33 -5.90 -15.04
N LEU A 6 2.76 -6.97 -14.48
CA LEU A 6 2.92 -7.32 -13.08
C LEU A 6 4.40 -7.57 -12.77
N ASP A 7 5.07 -8.41 -13.56
CA ASP A 7 6.49 -8.74 -13.35
C ASP A 7 7.41 -7.52 -13.45
N ASN A 8 7.13 -6.61 -14.38
CA ASN A 8 7.93 -5.38 -14.53
C ASN A 8 7.80 -4.46 -13.32
N VAL A 9 6.58 -4.29 -12.80
CA VAL A 9 6.34 -3.43 -11.62
C VAL A 9 6.95 -4.05 -10.35
N LEU A 10 6.91 -5.38 -10.20
CA LEU A 10 7.52 -6.06 -9.07
C LEU A 10 9.05 -5.92 -9.01
N LYS A 11 9.71 -5.71 -10.15
CA LYS A 11 11.17 -5.53 -10.25
C LYS A 11 11.65 -4.11 -9.99
N LEU A 12 10.74 -3.13 -9.94
CA LEU A 12 11.06 -1.76 -9.58
C LEU A 12 11.62 -1.70 -8.16
N ASP A 13 12.46 -0.71 -7.85
CA ASP A 13 12.90 -0.44 -6.49
C ASP A 13 11.76 0.16 -5.63
N ALA A 14 11.98 0.25 -4.31
CA ALA A 14 10.94 0.72 -3.40
C ALA A 14 10.46 2.16 -3.70
N PRO A 15 11.33 3.14 -4.03
CA PRO A 15 10.88 4.47 -4.46
C PRO A 15 10.01 4.44 -5.73
N ALA A 16 10.43 3.75 -6.80
CA ALA A 16 9.65 3.70 -8.03
C ALA A 16 8.31 2.94 -7.85
N ARG A 17 8.28 1.91 -6.98
CA ARG A 17 7.01 1.29 -6.58
C ARG A 17 6.12 2.26 -5.81
N CYS A 18 6.68 3.10 -4.95
CA CYS A 18 5.91 4.11 -4.25
C CYS A 18 5.28 5.13 -5.23
N ASP A 19 6.02 5.57 -6.25
CA ASP A 19 5.48 6.45 -7.30
C ASP A 19 4.35 5.77 -8.08
N TYR A 20 4.56 4.51 -8.47
CA TYR A 20 3.52 3.71 -9.11
C TYR A 20 2.27 3.58 -8.22
N PHE A 21 2.47 3.34 -6.92
CA PHE A 21 1.39 3.22 -5.94
C PHE A 21 0.54 4.48 -5.92
N VAL A 22 1.14 5.65 -5.67
CA VAL A 22 0.43 6.92 -5.54
C VAL A 22 -0.37 7.24 -6.80
N ARG A 23 0.24 7.08 -7.98
CA ARG A 23 -0.44 7.28 -9.27
C ARG A 23 -1.65 6.37 -9.45
N LYS A 24 -1.49 5.08 -9.16
CA LYS A 24 -2.54 4.09 -9.43
C LYS A 24 -3.71 4.16 -8.46
N ILE A 25 -3.47 4.48 -7.19
CA ILE A 25 -4.57 4.63 -6.24
C ILE A 25 -5.41 5.86 -6.55
N ALA A 26 -4.82 6.92 -7.12
CA ALA A 26 -5.53 8.09 -7.62
C ALA A 26 -6.40 7.71 -8.83
N ASP A 27 -5.84 6.99 -9.81
CA ASP A 27 -6.58 6.52 -11.01
C ASP A 27 -7.78 5.62 -10.65
N PHE A 28 -7.59 4.69 -9.70
CA PHE A 28 -8.61 3.68 -9.36
C PHE A 28 -9.50 4.07 -8.18
N ALA A 29 -9.22 5.21 -7.53
CA ALA A 29 -9.88 5.66 -6.30
C ALA A 29 -9.96 4.58 -5.21
N ALA A 30 -8.97 3.68 -5.16
CA ALA A 30 -8.93 2.56 -4.23
C ALA A 30 -7.50 2.18 -3.84
N VAL A 31 -7.34 1.77 -2.59
CA VAL A 31 -6.12 1.19 -2.02
C VAL A 31 -6.44 -0.24 -1.60
N TRP A 32 -5.48 -1.15 -1.72
CA TRP A 32 -5.66 -2.55 -1.35
C TRP A 32 -4.83 -2.89 -0.12
N GLY A 33 -5.45 -3.62 0.80
CA GLY A 33 -4.78 -4.27 1.93
C GLY A 33 -5.05 -5.78 1.92
N LEU A 34 -4.48 -6.47 2.90
CA LEU A 34 -4.74 -7.88 3.16
C LEU A 34 -5.57 -8.03 4.44
N PHE A 35 -6.60 -8.87 4.38
CA PHE A 35 -7.56 -9.04 5.48
C PHE A 35 -7.96 -10.50 5.68
N ASP A 36 -8.09 -10.91 6.93
CA ASP A 36 -8.72 -12.17 7.37
C ASP A 36 -9.55 -11.90 8.65
N ALA A 37 -9.13 -12.35 9.84
CA ALA A 37 -9.73 -11.93 11.11
C ALA A 37 -9.33 -10.49 11.52
N GLY A 38 -8.41 -9.88 10.77
CA GLY A 38 -7.92 -8.52 10.96
C GLY A 38 -7.10 -8.08 9.75
N TRP A 39 -6.69 -6.81 9.75
CA TRP A 39 -5.81 -6.29 8.71
C TRP A 39 -4.38 -6.80 8.93
N ALA A 40 -3.71 -7.18 7.84
CA ALA A 40 -2.33 -7.62 7.88
C ALA A 40 -1.43 -6.54 8.50
N THR A 41 -0.52 -6.97 9.37
CA THR A 41 0.49 -6.11 9.98
C THR A 41 1.83 -6.82 9.92
N ALA A 42 2.91 -6.06 9.84
CA ALA A 42 4.27 -6.56 10.05
C ALA A 42 5.01 -5.69 11.06
N ARG A 43 6.20 -6.13 11.46
CA ARG A 43 7.12 -5.34 12.30
C ARG A 43 8.35 -4.96 11.47
N GLN A 44 8.69 -3.68 11.46
CA GLN A 44 9.90 -3.15 10.83
C GLN A 44 10.57 -2.17 11.78
N GLY A 45 11.80 -2.45 12.20
CA GLY A 45 12.54 -1.56 13.10
C GLY A 45 11.85 -1.27 14.44
N GLY A 46 11.05 -2.21 14.96
CA GLY A 46 10.28 -2.04 16.20
C GLY A 46 8.91 -1.35 16.04
N ALA A 47 8.64 -0.74 14.88
CA ALA A 47 7.34 -0.16 14.56
C ALA A 47 6.39 -1.20 13.95
N ILE A 48 5.08 -1.03 14.20
CA ILE A 48 4.03 -1.77 13.49
C ILE A 48 3.79 -1.07 12.15
N VAL A 49 3.94 -1.83 11.07
CA VAL A 49 3.64 -1.39 9.71
C VAL A 49 2.39 -2.08 9.19
N ILE A 50 1.58 -1.37 8.41
CA ILE A 50 0.46 -1.92 7.66
C ILE A 50 0.80 -1.86 6.17
N PRO A 51 0.78 -2.99 5.44
CA PRO A 51 1.13 -3.02 4.03
C PRO A 51 -0.06 -2.61 3.14
N PHE A 52 0.23 -1.79 2.13
CA PHE A 52 -0.77 -1.34 1.16
C PHE A 52 -0.27 -1.49 -0.28
N TRP A 53 -1.20 -1.80 -1.19
CA TRP A 53 -0.95 -2.03 -2.61
C TRP A 53 -1.90 -1.21 -3.49
N PRO A 54 -1.52 -0.92 -4.74
CA PRO A 54 -2.37 -0.14 -5.64
C PRO A 54 -3.47 -0.98 -6.28
N GLU A 55 -3.30 -2.30 -6.36
CA GLU A 55 -4.22 -3.21 -7.05
C GLU A 55 -4.28 -4.56 -6.33
N ALA A 56 -5.43 -5.24 -6.43
CA ALA A 56 -5.67 -6.54 -5.80
C ALA A 56 -4.64 -7.61 -6.15
N ALA A 57 -4.18 -7.61 -7.40
CA ALA A 57 -3.25 -8.62 -7.91
C ALA A 57 -1.88 -8.56 -7.20
N PHE A 58 -1.40 -7.36 -6.85
CA PHE A 58 -0.15 -7.22 -6.10
C PHE A 58 -0.30 -7.68 -4.65
N ALA A 59 -1.42 -7.31 -4.01
CA ALA A 59 -1.74 -7.80 -2.67
C ALA A 59 -1.85 -9.34 -2.65
N ALA A 60 -2.48 -9.94 -3.67
CA ALA A 60 -2.62 -11.40 -3.77
C ALA A 60 -1.27 -12.12 -3.84
N VAL A 61 -0.36 -11.62 -4.69
CA VAL A 61 1.00 -12.17 -4.82
C VAL A 61 1.77 -12.11 -3.50
N CYS A 62 1.54 -11.08 -2.68
CA CYS A 62 2.15 -10.96 -1.36
C CYS A 62 1.46 -11.80 -0.27
N ALA A 63 0.17 -12.12 -0.41
CA ALA A 63 -0.53 -12.98 0.54
C ALA A 63 0.13 -14.36 0.63
N ASP A 64 0.54 -14.91 -0.52
CA ASP A 64 1.17 -16.22 -0.61
C ASP A 64 2.55 -16.29 0.07
N ALA A 65 3.18 -15.14 0.35
CA ALA A 65 4.55 -15.05 0.87
C ALA A 65 4.64 -14.84 2.40
N GLY A 66 3.51 -14.87 3.13
CA GLY A 66 3.53 -14.67 4.59
C GLY A 66 2.17 -14.36 5.24
N TRP A 67 1.12 -14.21 4.44
CA TRP A 67 -0.25 -13.93 4.90
C TRP A 67 -1.25 -14.86 4.19
N SER A 68 -0.97 -16.17 4.20
CA SER A 68 -1.68 -17.18 3.39
C SER A 68 -3.19 -17.29 3.65
N ALA A 69 -3.64 -16.94 4.87
CA ALA A 69 -5.06 -16.85 5.21
C ALA A 69 -5.70 -15.53 4.76
N CYS A 70 -4.91 -14.47 4.56
CA CYS A 70 -5.44 -13.17 4.16
C CYS A 70 -5.86 -13.15 2.69
N ARG A 71 -6.84 -12.30 2.40
CA ARG A 71 -7.30 -12.02 1.04
C ARG A 71 -7.19 -10.53 0.74
N PRO A 72 -6.93 -10.16 -0.53
CA PRO A 72 -6.99 -8.76 -0.95
C PRO A 72 -8.35 -8.17 -0.63
N LYS A 73 -8.34 -7.02 0.05
CA LYS A 73 -9.56 -6.27 0.38
C LYS A 73 -9.37 -4.81 0.00
N PRO A 74 -10.30 -4.22 -0.76
CA PRO A 74 -10.21 -2.82 -1.13
C PRO A 74 -10.59 -1.92 0.06
N ILE A 75 -9.97 -0.74 0.07
CA ILE A 75 -10.25 0.41 0.92
C ILE A 75 -10.49 1.57 -0.05
N ALA A 76 -11.66 2.20 0.02
CA ALA A 76 -11.93 3.36 -0.83
C ALA A 76 -10.89 4.46 -0.57
N LEU A 77 -10.38 5.12 -1.60
CA LEU A 77 -9.33 6.13 -1.43
C LEU A 77 -9.80 7.25 -0.48
N ALA A 78 -11.05 7.70 -0.58
CA ALA A 78 -11.62 8.69 0.32
C ALA A 78 -11.55 8.25 1.80
N ASP A 79 -11.83 6.97 2.08
CA ASP A 79 -11.74 6.39 3.43
C ASP A 79 -10.28 6.24 3.88
N PHE A 80 -9.40 5.91 2.95
CA PHE A 80 -7.98 5.79 3.20
C PHE A 80 -7.41 7.13 3.67
N LEU A 81 -7.73 8.21 2.96
CA LEU A 81 -7.24 9.56 3.25
C LEU A 81 -7.89 10.16 4.52
N SER A 82 -9.21 10.01 4.68
CA SER A 82 -9.94 10.69 5.77
C SER A 82 -9.96 9.92 7.09
N ARG A 83 -9.80 8.60 7.07
CA ARG A 83 -9.93 7.75 8.28
C ARG A 83 -8.71 6.91 8.57
N TRP A 84 -8.18 6.22 7.57
CA TRP A 84 -7.08 5.28 7.77
C TRP A 84 -5.78 5.99 8.11
N LEU A 85 -5.28 6.87 7.24
CA LEU A 85 -4.00 7.55 7.48
C LEU A 85 -4.01 8.36 8.79
N PRO A 86 -5.06 9.16 9.10
CA PRO A 86 -5.14 9.85 10.39
C PRO A 86 -5.27 8.89 11.58
N GLY A 87 -6.01 7.79 11.44
CA GLY A 87 -6.12 6.74 12.46
C GLY A 87 -4.78 6.09 12.76
N MET A 88 -4.06 5.66 11.71
CA MET A 88 -2.74 5.06 11.84
C MET A 88 -1.73 6.01 12.47
N ALA A 89 -1.77 7.29 12.12
CA ALA A 89 -0.89 8.29 12.72
C ALA A 89 -1.12 8.41 14.24
N ARG A 90 -2.38 8.44 14.68
CA ARG A 90 -2.73 8.45 16.12
C ARG A 90 -2.29 7.18 16.83
N ASP A 91 -2.35 6.04 16.16
CA ASP A 91 -1.96 4.74 16.71
C ASP A 91 -0.44 4.49 16.67
N GLY A 92 0.37 5.43 16.16
CA GLY A 92 1.81 5.27 16.02
C GLY A 92 2.22 4.19 15.02
N ARG A 93 1.41 3.95 13.99
CA ARG A 93 1.63 2.94 12.95
C ARG A 93 2.15 3.56 11.67
N LEU A 94 2.98 2.81 10.96
CA LEU A 94 3.56 3.22 9.68
C LEU A 94 2.86 2.53 8.50
N CYS A 95 2.92 3.16 7.34
CA CYS A 95 2.54 2.54 6.07
C CYS A 95 3.75 1.81 5.49
N ALA A 96 3.62 0.51 5.18
CA ALA A 96 4.56 -0.16 4.30
C ALA A 96 4.01 -0.06 2.87
N VAL A 97 4.51 0.93 2.11
CA VAL A 97 4.00 1.22 0.77
C VAL A 97 4.56 0.22 -0.22
N PHE A 98 3.66 -0.52 -0.85
CA PHE A 98 3.92 -1.47 -1.93
C PHE A 98 5.09 -2.44 -1.67
N PRO A 99 4.99 -3.29 -0.62
CA PRO A 99 5.87 -4.44 -0.46
C PRO A 99 5.65 -5.44 -1.60
N VAL A 100 6.69 -6.20 -1.93
CA VAL A 100 6.67 -7.26 -2.94
C VAL A 100 7.34 -8.52 -2.38
N PRO A 101 7.14 -9.71 -2.94
CA PRO A 101 7.81 -10.92 -2.44
C PRO A 101 9.33 -10.72 -2.35
N GLY A 102 9.90 -11.03 -1.18
CA GLY A 102 11.34 -10.89 -0.93
C GLY A 102 11.84 -9.46 -0.71
N GLN A 103 11.00 -8.42 -0.81
CA GLN A 103 11.41 -7.04 -0.54
C GLN A 103 10.37 -6.28 0.28
N ALA A 104 10.82 -5.65 1.37
CA ALA A 104 9.97 -4.79 2.18
C ALA A 104 9.41 -3.61 1.35
N GLY A 105 8.23 -3.16 1.73
CA GLY A 105 7.67 -1.90 1.22
C GLY A 105 8.46 -0.71 1.76
N LEU A 106 8.25 0.46 1.15
CA LEU A 106 8.82 1.69 1.66
C LEU A 106 8.07 2.11 2.94
N PRO A 107 8.71 2.10 4.13
CA PRO A 107 8.06 2.60 5.33
C PRO A 107 7.86 4.11 5.22
N MET A 108 6.65 4.57 5.50
CA MET A 108 6.28 5.98 5.46
C MET A 108 5.39 6.34 6.64
N GLN A 109 5.52 7.57 7.13
CA GLN A 109 4.53 8.12 8.05
C GLN A 109 3.19 8.27 7.30
N PRO A 110 2.06 7.99 7.97
CA PRO A 110 0.76 8.12 7.32
C PRO A 110 0.47 9.54 6.80
N LEU A 111 0.95 10.57 7.51
CA LEU A 111 0.77 11.96 7.10
C LEU A 111 1.66 12.34 5.92
N ASP A 112 2.90 11.86 5.86
CA ASP A 112 3.77 12.05 4.69
C ASP A 112 3.15 11.41 3.43
N LEU A 113 2.57 10.21 3.57
CA LEU A 113 1.88 9.55 2.47
C LEU A 113 0.62 10.32 2.04
N LEU A 114 -0.14 10.86 3.00
CA LEU A 114 -1.31 11.70 2.73
C LEU A 114 -0.92 12.93 1.90
N GLU A 115 0.14 13.64 2.32
CA GLU A 115 0.66 14.80 1.60
C GLU A 115 1.14 14.43 0.20
N ARG A 116 1.83 13.30 0.05
CA ARG A 116 2.31 12.82 -1.24
C ARG A 116 1.18 12.52 -2.22
N ILE A 117 0.10 11.89 -1.74
CA ILE A 117 -1.09 11.62 -2.57
C ILE A 117 -1.78 12.93 -2.95
N ALA A 118 -1.88 13.88 -2.02
CA ALA A 118 -2.47 15.19 -2.29
C ALA A 118 -1.65 16.00 -3.32
N GLN A 119 -0.31 15.91 -3.27
CA GLN A 119 0.58 16.53 -4.26
C GLN A 119 0.40 15.93 -5.65
N GLU A 120 0.31 14.61 -5.77
CA GLU A 120 0.06 13.95 -7.06
C GLU A 120 -1.28 14.39 -7.66
N ALA A 121 -2.34 14.49 -6.87
CA ALA A 121 -3.65 14.92 -7.35
C ALA A 121 -3.64 16.34 -7.95
N ARG A 122 -2.87 17.26 -7.35
CA ARG A 122 -2.71 18.64 -7.85
C ARG A 122 -1.91 18.75 -9.14
N GLN A 123 -1.12 17.76 -9.51
CA GLN A 123 -0.33 17.79 -10.75
C GLN A 123 -1.20 17.58 -12.01
N TYR A 124 -2.44 17.13 -11.85
CA TYR A 124 -3.40 16.94 -12.94
C TYR A 124 -4.55 17.97 -12.93
N GLU A 125 -4.49 18.97 -12.04
CA GLU A 125 -5.34 20.17 -12.07
C GLU A 125 -4.74 21.24 -13.00
#